data_AF-A0A317ZCB8-F1
#
_entry.id   AF-A0A317ZCB8-F1
#
_cell.length_a   1.000
_cell.length_b   1.000
_cell.length_c   1.000
_cell.angle_alpha   90.00
_cell.angle_beta   90.00
_cell.angle_gamma   90.00
#
_symmetry.space_group_name_H-M   'P 1'
#
loop_
_entity.id
_entity.type
_entity.pdbx_description
1 polymer ?
#
loop_
_entity_poly.entity_id
_entity_poly.type
_entity_poly.pdbx_seq_one_letter_code
_entity_poly.pdbx_strand_id
1 'polypeptide(L)'
;MLTVNFNQTELEIHFGLGELTEIDKELGFDVRDVKLGEGLEMLVPKLQTGNPIAIAKIVLATTRKQKGAPKNESDLEALLENIHNEYGTFKKFGEVVIEEMGKHVLTQDLVAKAE
;
A
#
# COMPACT_ATOMS: atom_id res chain seq x y z
N MET A 1 -12.54 4.57 0.60
CA MET A 1 -12.48 3.22 0.03
C MET A 1 -11.82 3.35 -1.33
N LEU A 2 -10.67 2.71 -1.50
CA LEU A 2 -9.87 2.72 -2.72
C LEU A 2 -9.94 1.34 -3.37
N THR A 3 -10.08 1.27 -4.69
CA THR A 3 -10.01 0.00 -5.43
C THR A 3 -8.87 0.03 -6.43
N VAL A 4 -8.25 -1.12 -6.67
CA VAL A 4 -7.25 -1.33 -7.71
C VAL A 4 -7.64 -2.49 -8.60
N ASN A 5 -7.51 -2.32 -9.91
CA ASN A 5 -7.87 -3.34 -10.89
C ASN A 5 -6.72 -4.32 -11.12
N PHE A 6 -7.00 -5.62 -10.94
CA PHE A 6 -6.05 -6.69 -11.21
C PHE A 6 -6.73 -7.92 -11.79
N ASN A 7 -6.29 -8.37 -12.97
CA ASN A 7 -6.81 -9.57 -13.64
C ASN A 7 -8.35 -9.66 -13.65
N GLN A 8 -9.01 -8.58 -14.09
CA GLN A 8 -10.48 -8.45 -14.15
C GLN A 8 -11.19 -8.51 -12.80
N THR A 9 -10.44 -8.39 -11.71
CA THR A 9 -10.97 -8.32 -10.34
C THR A 9 -10.66 -6.94 -9.77
N GLU A 10 -11.64 -6.31 -9.13
CA GLU A 10 -11.39 -5.14 -8.30
C GLU A 10 -10.95 -5.61 -6.92
N LEU A 11 -9.76 -5.17 -6.51
CA LEU A 11 -9.25 -5.42 -5.17
C LEU A 11 -9.47 -4.16 -4.33
N GLU A 12 -10.11 -4.32 -3.17
CA GLU A 12 -10.38 -3.23 -2.24
C GLU A 12 -9.17 -2.98 -1.33
N ILE A 13 -8.71 -1.74 -1.25
CA ILE A 13 -7.67 -1.33 -0.30
C ILE A 13 -8.37 -0.78 0.94
N HIS A 14 -8.12 -1.42 2.08
CA HIS A 14 -8.64 -0.99 3.39
C HIS A 14 -7.54 -0.94 4.45
N PHE A 15 -7.62 0.06 5.33
CA PHE A 15 -6.64 0.31 6.38
C PHE A 15 -7.18 -0.13 7.75
N GLY A 16 -7.50 -1.41 7.88
CA GLY A 16 -7.87 -2.02 9.16
C GLY A 16 -6.63 -2.37 9.99
N LEU A 17 -6.80 -2.64 11.29
CA LEU A 17 -5.68 -3.02 12.17
C LEU A 17 -4.91 -4.24 11.66
N GLY A 18 -5.60 -5.21 11.06
CA GLY A 18 -4.96 -6.39 10.46
C GLY A 18 -4.06 -6.02 9.29
N GLU A 19 -4.53 -5.13 8.42
CA GLU A 19 -3.84 -4.72 7.21
C GLU A 19 -2.67 -3.80 7.56
N LEU A 20 -2.84 -2.89 8.52
CA LEU A 20 -1.76 -2.07 9.06
C LEU A 20 -0.65 -2.91 9.68
N THR A 21 -1.02 -3.98 10.41
CA THR A 21 -0.04 -4.92 10.97
C THR A 21 0.74 -5.66 9.87
N GLU A 22 0.08 -6.00 8.76
CA GLU A 22 0.74 -6.66 7.63
C GLU A 22 1.62 -5.68 6.84
N ILE A 23 1.18 -4.43 6.64
CA ILE A 23 2.00 -3.37 6.04
C ILE A 23 3.25 -3.12 6.87
N ASP A 24 3.10 -3.00 8.19
CA ASP A 24 4.21 -2.79 9.12
C ASP A 24 5.26 -3.91 9.01
N LYS A 25 4.82 -5.16 8.95
CA LYS A 25 5.72 -6.31 8.73
C LYS A 25 6.38 -6.25 7.37
N GLU A 26 5.62 -6.04 6.30
CA GLU A 26 6.14 -6.05 4.93
C GLU A 26 7.17 -4.95 4.69
N LEU A 27 6.98 -3.77 5.28
CA LEU A 27 7.92 -2.65 5.19
C LEU A 27 9.07 -2.77 6.20
N GLY A 28 8.82 -3.37 7.37
CA GLY A 28 9.83 -3.64 8.39
C GLY A 28 10.79 -4.75 8.02
N PHE A 29 10.37 -5.74 7.22
CA PHE A 29 11.22 -6.87 6.81
C PHE A 29 12.44 -6.49 5.98
N ASP A 30 12.39 -5.37 5.26
CA ASP A 30 13.54 -4.85 4.50
C ASP A 30 14.68 -4.34 5.41
N VAL A 31 14.37 -4.02 6.67
CA VAL A 31 15.31 -3.47 7.64
C VAL A 31 15.27 -4.38 8.87
N ARG A 32 16.13 -5.41 8.90
CA ARG A 32 16.15 -6.57 9.84
C ARG A 32 16.10 -6.29 11.36
N ASP A 33 15.92 -5.05 11.80
CA ASP A 33 15.90 -4.61 13.22
C ASP A 33 14.75 -3.63 13.57
N VAL A 34 13.77 -3.42 12.66
CA VAL A 34 12.66 -2.49 12.89
C VAL A 34 11.67 -3.07 13.92
N LYS A 35 11.35 -2.31 14.97
CA LYS A 35 10.33 -2.70 15.96
C LYS A 35 8.93 -2.54 15.35
N LEU A 36 8.00 -3.42 15.73
CA LEU A 36 6.59 -3.31 15.33
C LEU A 36 6.07 -1.88 15.54
N GLY A 37 5.55 -1.25 14.48
CA GLY A 37 5.05 0.11 14.42
C GLY A 37 5.96 1.09 13.66
N GLU A 38 7.26 0.83 13.54
CA GLU A 38 8.19 1.70 12.82
C GLU A 38 8.14 1.52 11.30
N GLY A 39 7.65 0.37 10.81
CA GLY A 39 7.43 0.14 9.37
C GLY A 39 6.33 1.05 8.81
N LEU A 40 5.30 1.33 9.62
CA LEU A 40 4.24 2.28 9.29
C LEU A 40 4.73 3.74 9.22
N GLU A 41 5.77 4.12 9.97
CA GLU A 41 6.32 5.48 9.85
C GLU A 41 7.01 5.71 8.50
N MET A 42 7.53 4.65 7.88
CA MET A 42 8.13 4.70 6.54
C MET A 42 7.11 4.61 5.40
N LEU A 43 5.83 4.37 5.70
CA LEU A 43 4.77 4.19 4.72
C LEU A 43 4.53 5.45 3.88
N VAL A 44 4.22 6.57 4.54
CA VAL A 44 3.92 7.85 3.89
C VAL A 44 5.08 8.35 3.01
N PRO A 45 6.35 8.41 3.48
CA PRO A 45 7.45 8.87 2.62
C PRO A 45 7.70 7.96 1.41
N LYS A 46 7.50 6.64 1.54
CA LYS A 46 7.62 5.69 0.40
C LYS A 46 6.50 5.88 -0.62
N LEU A 47 5.29 6.20 -0.18
CA LEU A 47 4.17 6.54 -1.07
C LEU A 47 4.40 7.87 -1.78
N GLN A 48 4.86 8.91 -1.07
CA GLN A 48 5.18 10.23 -1.66
C GLN A 48 6.28 10.17 -2.73
N THR A 49 7.24 9.26 -2.57
CA THR A 49 8.31 9.04 -3.56
C THR A 49 7.90 8.13 -4.72
N GLY A 50 6.70 7.54 -4.67
CA GLY A 50 6.22 6.61 -5.69
C GLY A 50 7.03 5.32 -5.74
N ASN A 51 7.54 4.84 -4.61
CA ASN A 51 8.35 3.63 -4.55
C ASN A 51 7.52 2.39 -4.97
N PRO A 52 7.83 1.73 -6.10
CA PRO A 52 7.01 0.65 -6.64
C PRO A 52 7.02 -0.60 -5.73
N ILE A 53 8.13 -0.86 -5.04
CA ILE A 53 8.23 -1.99 -4.10
C ILE A 53 7.34 -1.76 -2.89
N ALA A 54 7.33 -0.54 -2.35
CA ALA A 54 6.44 -0.20 -1.25
C ALA A 54 4.97 -0.30 -1.67
N ILE A 55 4.62 0.20 -2.86
CA ILE A 55 3.26 0.11 -3.41
C ILE A 55 2.84 -1.35 -3.57
N ALA A 56 3.69 -2.21 -4.16
CA ALA A 56 3.41 -3.63 -4.32
C ALA A 56 3.14 -4.30 -2.96
N LYS A 57 3.98 -4.02 -1.95
CA LYS A 57 3.83 -4.54 -0.59
C LYS A 57 2.54 -4.07 0.09
N ILE A 58 2.16 -2.81 -0.08
CA ILE A 58 0.94 -2.24 0.50
C ILE A 58 -0.30 -2.87 -0.13
N VAL A 59 -0.34 -2.96 -1.46
CA VAL A 59 -1.46 -3.61 -2.13
C VAL A 59 -1.55 -5.06 -1.70
N LEU A 60 -0.43 -5.81 -1.70
CA LEU A 60 -0.43 -7.19 -1.24
C LEU A 60 -0.91 -7.34 0.20
N ALA A 61 -0.44 -6.49 1.13
CA ALA A 61 -0.86 -6.53 2.53
C ALA A 61 -2.34 -6.23 2.74
N THR A 62 -2.90 -5.30 1.96
CA THR A 62 -4.31 -4.86 2.06
C THR A 62 -5.27 -5.78 1.30
N THR A 63 -4.80 -6.47 0.27
CA THR A 63 -5.63 -7.34 -0.58
C THR A 63 -5.42 -8.83 -0.31
N ARG A 64 -4.48 -9.24 0.56
CA ARG A 64 -4.07 -10.64 0.79
C ARG A 64 -5.21 -11.64 0.97
N LYS A 65 -6.30 -11.22 1.62
CA LYS A 65 -7.46 -12.07 1.95
C LYS A 65 -8.51 -12.10 0.84
N GLN A 66 -8.36 -11.30 -0.20
CA GLN A 66 -9.31 -11.19 -1.30
C GLN A 66 -9.02 -12.23 -2.38
N LYS A 67 -10.09 -12.72 -3.00
CA LYS A 67 -9.99 -13.64 -4.11
C LYS A 67 -9.41 -12.91 -5.31
N GLY A 68 -8.37 -13.46 -5.93
CA GLY A 68 -7.71 -12.83 -7.07
C GLY A 68 -6.52 -11.92 -6.70
N ALA A 69 -6.17 -11.81 -5.42
CA ALA A 69 -4.96 -11.11 -5.01
C ALA A 69 -3.69 -11.69 -5.67
N PRO A 70 -2.69 -10.85 -5.99
CA PRO A 70 -1.43 -11.28 -6.59
C PRO A 70 -0.70 -12.29 -5.70
N LYS A 71 -0.13 -13.34 -6.30
CA LYS A 71 0.51 -14.44 -5.55
C LYS A 71 2.00 -14.61 -5.83
N ASN A 72 2.48 -14.07 -6.95
CA ASN A 72 3.85 -14.21 -7.40
C ASN A 72 4.39 -12.87 -7.93
N GLU A 73 5.68 -12.82 -8.23
CA GLU A 73 6.35 -11.58 -8.70
C GLU A 73 5.77 -11.08 -10.04
N SER A 74 5.42 -11.97 -10.97
CA SER A 74 4.81 -11.58 -12.24
C SER A 74 3.42 -10.97 -12.06
N ASP A 75 2.62 -11.49 -11.12
CA ASP A 75 1.34 -10.90 -10.75
C ASP A 75 1.52 -9.49 -10.17
N LEU A 76 2.55 -9.29 -9.33
CA LEU A 76 2.86 -7.98 -8.75
C LEU A 76 3.34 -6.99 -9.81
N GLU A 77 4.15 -7.43 -10.77
CA GLU A 77 4.57 -6.60 -11.90
C GLU A 77 3.38 -6.14 -12.72
N ALA A 78 2.49 -7.07 -13.11
CA ALA A 78 1.28 -6.73 -13.86
C ALA A 78 0.33 -5.81 -13.08
N LEU A 79 0.20 -5.98 -11.76
CA LEU A 79 -0.54 -5.06 -10.91
C LEU A 79 0.08 -3.65 -10.92
N LEU A 80 1.40 -3.55 -10.80
CA LEU A 80 2.10 -2.26 -10.82
C LEU A 80 1.94 -1.55 -12.17
N GLU A 81 2.01 -2.29 -13.28
CA GLU A 81 1.71 -1.76 -14.61
C GLU A 81 0.27 -1.24 -14.71
N ASN A 82 -0.71 -1.96 -14.17
CA ASN A 82 -2.10 -1.49 -14.15
C ASN A 82 -2.25 -0.21 -13.33
N ILE A 83 -1.64 -0.14 -12.15
CA ILE A 83 -1.63 1.07 -11.31
C ILE A 83 -0.99 2.23 -12.08
N HIS A 84 0.13 1.99 -12.76
CA HIS A 84 0.78 3.02 -13.55
C HIS A 84 -0.10 3.49 -14.72
N ASN A 85 -0.78 2.58 -15.40
CA ASN A 85 -1.67 2.91 -16.52
C ASN A 85 -2.93 3.66 -16.07
N GLU A 86 -3.48 3.33 -14.90
CA GLU A 86 -4.70 3.94 -14.36
C GLU A 86 -4.42 5.34 -13.76
N TYR A 87 -3.35 5.48 -12.98
CA TYR A 87 -3.02 6.72 -12.27
C TYR A 87 -1.95 7.57 -12.97
N GLY A 88 -1.33 7.05 -14.03
CA GLY A 88 -0.26 7.68 -14.82
C GLY A 88 1.12 7.68 -14.16
N THR A 89 1.20 7.68 -12.82
CA THR A 89 2.48 7.57 -12.09
C THR A 89 2.26 6.90 -10.73
N PHE A 90 3.29 6.23 -10.22
CA PHE A 90 3.28 5.67 -8.86
C PHE A 90 3.14 6.74 -7.77
N LYS A 91 3.67 7.95 -8.03
CA LYS A 91 3.51 9.08 -7.11
C LYS A 91 2.05 9.48 -6.95
N LYS A 92 1.32 9.63 -8.06
CA LYS A 92 -0.12 9.93 -8.04
C LYS A 92 -0.92 8.86 -7.32
N PHE A 93 -0.61 7.59 -7.55
CA PHE A 93 -1.24 6.51 -6.79
C PHE A 93 -0.93 6.64 -5.29
N GLY A 94 0.32 6.91 -4.93
CA GLY A 94 0.72 7.15 -3.55
C GLY A 94 -0.01 8.33 -2.90
N GLU A 95 -0.21 9.43 -3.63
CA GLU A 95 -0.99 10.59 -3.18
C GLU A 95 -2.44 10.19 -2.89
N VAL A 96 -3.09 9.45 -3.79
CA VAL A 96 -4.46 8.94 -3.59
C VAL A 96 -4.55 8.02 -2.37
N VAL A 97 -3.57 7.13 -2.18
CA VAL A 97 -3.49 6.25 -1.01
C VAL A 97 -3.37 7.06 0.29
N ILE A 98 -2.51 8.09 0.30
CA ILE A 98 -2.31 8.99 1.45
C ILE A 98 -3.60 9.76 1.75
N GLU A 99 -4.28 10.30 0.73
CA GLU A 99 -5.55 10.99 0.90
C GLU A 99 -6.62 10.08 1.53
N GLU A 100 -6.69 8.81 1.10
CA GLU A 100 -7.61 7.83 1.67
C GLU A 100 -7.22 7.46 3.11
N MET A 101 -5.93 7.30 3.41
CA MET A 101 -5.45 7.11 4.77
C MET A 101 -5.81 8.30 5.68
N GLY A 102 -5.79 9.53 5.17
CA GLY A 102 -6.19 10.74 5.90
C GLY A 102 -7.67 10.75 6.32
N LYS A 103 -8.52 9.97 5.65
CA LYS A 103 -9.96 9.85 5.96
C LYS A 103 -10.26 8.79 7.03
N HIS A 104 -9.29 7.95 7.39
CA HIS A 104 -9.48 6.81 8.28
C HIS A 104 -8.90 7.06 9.68
N VAL A 105 -9.69 6.79 10.72
CA VAL A 105 -9.32 7.10 12.13
C VAL A 105 -8.02 6.42 12.60
N LEU A 106 -7.67 5.27 12.02
CA LEU A 106 -6.48 4.50 12.40
C LEU A 106 -5.20 4.97 11.70
N THR A 107 -5.32 5.78 10.65
CA THR A 107 -4.21 6.19 9.78
C THR A 107 -4.08 7.69 9.59
N GLN A 108 -5.11 8.47 9.95
CA GLN A 108 -5.13 9.92 9.78
C GLN A 108 -3.93 10.62 10.47
N ASP A 109 -3.53 10.16 11.65
CA ASP A 109 -2.40 10.72 12.40
C ASP A 109 -1.04 10.34 11.80
N LEU A 110 -0.97 9.29 10.97
CA LEU A 110 0.25 8.94 10.23
C LEU A 110 0.47 9.90 9.06
N VAL A 111 -0.61 10.38 8.45
CA VAL A 111 -0.58 11.34 7.34
C VAL A 111 -0.33 12.76 7.83
N ALA A 112 -1.02 13.17 8.90
CA ALA A 112 -0.88 14.52 9.48
C ALA A 112 0.54 14.83 10.01
N LYS A 113 1.35 13.81 10.30
CA LYS A 113 2.75 13.97 10.70
C LYS A 113 3.70 14.27 9.53
N ALA A 114 3.27 14.08 8.28
CA ALA A 114 4.13 14.20 7.10
C ALA A 114 4.08 15.58 6.42
N GLU A 115 3.32 16.54 6.97
CA GLU A 115 3.27 17.95 6.55
C GLU A 115 4.23 18.86 7.33
#